data_AF-A0A6T0ZRX2-F1
#
_entry.id   AF-A0A6T0ZRX2-F1
#
_cell.length_a   1.000
_cell.length_b   1.000
_cell.length_c   1.000
_cell.angle_alpha   90.00
_cell.angle_beta   90.00
_cell.angle_gamma   90.00
#
_symmetry.space_group_name_H-M   'P 1'
#
loop_
_entity.id
_entity.type
_entity.pdbx_description
1 polymer ?
#
loop_
_entity_poly.entity_id
_entity_poly.type
_entity_poly.pdbx_seq_one_letter_code
_entity_poly.pdbx_strand_id
1 'polypeptide(L)'
;ASSLARIMDFWSMEMSNLSWACAPRGFADAPLLSAIASQSRAKLPYFRAQDLSNLVWSFASLAVEHPPLLAAIAAAALRNLTVYDTQAMTSIAWALDVMRDEAALDGYLDAAFAHFAETATPTPRTSGMSWVELGSAALARPTLPGAPVLAARFGDELGRPVLALLKSLASPASHAEPGQNHGAAFRMLADYAPRHRVPHLGLPFTRRALANLGVALHQPSSAGEYPSAELREECWLVGIW
;
A
#
# COMPACT_ATOMS: atom_id res chain seq x y z
N ALA A 1 30.17 8.28 3.83
CA ALA A 1 31.25 8.25 4.85
C ALA A 1 30.84 8.93 6.16
N SER A 2 30.49 10.23 6.17
CA SER A 2 30.24 10.98 7.42
C SER A 2 28.99 10.55 8.21
N SER A 3 27.91 10.12 7.54
CA SER A 3 26.68 9.68 8.22
C SER A 3 26.86 8.34 8.95
N LEU A 4 27.62 7.41 8.38
CA LEU A 4 27.91 6.11 9.00
C LEU A 4 28.66 6.29 10.33
N ALA A 5 29.59 7.25 10.39
CA ALA A 5 30.36 7.56 11.60
C ALA A 5 29.51 8.17 12.73
N ARG A 6 28.32 8.70 12.42
CA ARG A 6 27.45 9.40 13.39
C ARG A 6 26.09 8.72 13.61
N ILE A 7 25.88 7.55 13.00
CA ILE A 7 24.57 6.88 13.02
C ILE A 7 24.10 6.51 14.43
N MET A 8 25.03 6.33 15.38
CA MET A 8 24.70 6.07 16.78
C MET A 8 24.01 7.26 17.46
N ASP A 9 24.33 8.49 17.01
CA ASP A 9 23.79 9.74 17.53
C ASP A 9 22.40 10.05 16.96
N PHE A 10 22.00 9.37 15.88
CA PHE A 10 20.75 9.66 15.19
C PHE A 10 19.56 9.11 15.99
N TRP A 11 18.48 9.88 16.08
CA TRP A 11 17.23 9.43 16.69
C TRP A 11 16.28 8.88 15.61
N SER A 12 15.03 8.63 15.98
CA SER A 12 14.04 7.95 15.13
C SER A 12 13.78 8.73 13.84
N MET A 13 13.62 10.05 13.96
CA MET A 13 13.37 10.93 12.82
C MET A 13 14.57 11.03 11.87
N GLU A 14 15.80 11.13 12.39
CA GLU A 14 16.98 11.24 11.53
C GLU A 14 17.26 9.94 10.78
N MET A 15 17.05 8.79 11.41
CA MET A 15 17.17 7.48 10.75
C MET A 15 16.10 7.29 9.69
N SER A 16 14.84 7.61 10.00
CA SER A 16 13.74 7.48 9.05
C SER A 16 13.92 8.43 7.86
N ASN A 17 14.25 9.70 8.10
CA ASN A 17 14.48 10.68 7.04
C ASN A 17 15.70 10.35 6.18
N LEU A 18 16.79 9.84 6.77
CA LEU A 18 17.96 9.42 6.00
C LEU A 18 17.61 8.24 5.08
N SER A 19 16.93 7.22 5.61
CA SER A 19 16.48 6.08 4.79
C SER A 19 15.52 6.51 3.68
N TRP A 20 14.59 7.41 4.00
CA TRP A 20 13.60 7.93 3.05
C TRP A 20 14.24 8.80 1.97
N ALA A 21 15.27 9.60 2.29
CA ALA A 21 15.99 10.38 1.30
C ALA A 21 16.76 9.51 0.29
N CYS A 22 17.23 8.34 0.73
CA CYS A 22 17.94 7.36 -0.11
C CYS A 22 17.00 6.62 -1.07
N ALA A 23 15.79 6.27 -0.63
CA ALA A 23 14.87 5.39 -1.36
C ALA A 23 14.46 5.89 -2.76
N PRO A 24 13.94 7.12 -2.95
CA PRO A 24 13.55 7.64 -4.27
C PRO A 24 14.71 7.75 -5.27
N ARG A 25 15.96 7.69 -4.79
CA ARG A 25 17.17 7.79 -5.61
C ARG A 25 17.80 6.44 -5.90
N GLY A 26 17.20 5.35 -5.43
CA GLY A 26 17.77 4.00 -5.52
C GLY A 26 19.12 3.88 -4.81
N PHE A 27 19.41 4.76 -3.83
CA PHE A 27 20.71 4.77 -3.17
C PHE A 27 20.76 3.71 -2.07
N ALA A 28 21.15 2.50 -2.44
CA ALA A 28 21.26 1.35 -1.53
C ALA A 28 22.70 1.15 -1.02
N ASP A 29 23.20 2.07 -0.17
CA ASP A 29 24.46 1.85 0.56
C ASP A 29 24.24 0.80 1.65
N ALA A 30 24.61 -0.44 1.35
CA ALA A 30 24.37 -1.58 2.23
C ALA A 30 24.96 -1.41 3.65
N PRO A 31 26.21 -0.93 3.84
CA PRO A 31 26.73 -0.60 5.17
C PRO A 31 25.88 0.42 5.93
N LEU A 32 25.45 1.49 5.26
CA LEU A 32 24.61 2.52 5.88
C LEU A 32 23.25 1.98 6.28
N LEU A 33 22.58 1.23 5.38
CA LEU A 33 21.26 0.65 5.64
C LEU A 33 21.32 -0.41 6.74
N SER A 34 22.37 -1.23 6.77
CA SER A 34 22.59 -2.18 7.86
C SER A 34 22.77 -1.46 9.20
N ALA A 35 23.50 -0.34 9.22
CA ALA A 35 23.68 0.46 10.42
C ALA A 35 22.37 1.12 10.88
N ILE A 36 21.59 1.69 9.95
CA ILE A 36 20.25 2.22 10.21
C ILE A 36 19.35 1.13 10.79
N ALA A 37 19.34 -0.07 10.19
CA ALA A 37 18.52 -1.18 10.66
C ALA A 37 18.87 -1.60 12.09
N SER A 38 20.17 -1.78 12.36
CA SER A 38 20.65 -2.16 13.68
C SER A 38 20.29 -1.11 14.74
N GLN A 39 20.50 0.17 14.45
CA GLN A 39 20.21 1.26 15.40
C GLN A 39 18.71 1.49 15.58
N SER A 40 17.93 1.35 14.50
CA SER A 40 16.47 1.48 14.56
C SER A 40 15.87 0.44 15.49
N ARG A 41 16.30 -0.83 15.41
CA ARG A 41 15.81 -1.91 16.29
C ARG A 41 15.92 -1.57 17.77
N ALA A 42 17.03 -0.99 18.20
CA ALA A 42 17.24 -0.59 19.59
C ALA A 42 16.38 0.61 20.01
N LYS A 43 15.96 1.44 19.06
CA LYS A 43 15.25 2.71 19.30
C LYS A 43 13.77 2.68 18.88
N LEU A 44 13.25 1.55 18.38
CA LEU A 44 11.86 1.39 17.93
C LEU A 44 10.80 1.89 18.92
N PRO A 45 10.95 1.75 20.25
CA PRO A 45 9.98 2.33 21.21
C PRO A 45 9.82 3.85 21.10
N TYR A 46 10.76 4.56 20.49
CA TYR A 46 10.76 6.02 20.29
C TYR A 46 10.34 6.43 18.87
N PHE A 47 9.98 5.48 18.01
CA PHE A 47 9.48 5.79 16.66
C PHE A 47 8.02 6.17 16.73
N ARG A 48 7.68 7.34 16.16
CA ARG A 48 6.29 7.70 15.91
C ARG A 48 5.79 6.96 14.67
N ALA A 49 4.47 6.95 14.47
CA ALA A 49 3.82 6.30 13.33
C ALA A 49 4.48 6.65 11.99
N GLN A 50 4.70 7.94 11.75
CA GLN A 50 5.32 8.44 10.53
C GLN A 50 6.79 8.01 10.39
N ASP A 51 7.56 8.05 11.48
CA ASP A 51 8.98 7.66 11.45
C ASP A 51 9.11 6.16 11.11
N LEU A 52 8.23 5.32 11.69
CA LEU A 52 8.19 3.88 11.43
C LEU A 52 7.77 3.58 9.99
N SER A 53 6.75 4.30 9.51
CA SER A 53 6.24 4.16 8.14
C SER A 53 7.28 4.56 7.10
N ASN A 54 7.99 5.67 7.33
CA ASN A 54 9.09 6.11 6.46
C ASN A 54 10.23 5.09 6.46
N LEU A 55 10.60 4.55 7.62
CA LEU A 55 11.65 3.55 7.73
C LEU A 55 11.28 2.29 6.94
N VAL A 56 10.12 1.70 7.21
CA VAL A 56 9.70 0.44 6.57
C VAL A 56 9.48 0.61 5.06
N TRP A 57 8.88 1.73 4.65
CA TRP A 57 8.69 2.05 3.23
C TRP A 57 10.02 2.19 2.49
N SER A 58 11.03 2.79 3.12
CA SER A 58 12.35 2.97 2.52
C SER A 58 13.07 1.64 2.29
N PHE A 59 13.01 0.73 3.27
CA PHE A 59 13.59 -0.60 3.14
C PHE A 59 12.89 -1.41 2.06
N ALA A 60 11.55 -1.34 2.00
CA ALA A 60 10.77 -2.00 0.94
C ALA A 60 11.06 -1.43 -0.44
N SER A 61 11.13 -0.10 -0.58
CA SER A 61 11.39 0.57 -1.87
C SER A 61 12.79 0.32 -2.40
N LEU A 62 13.77 0.14 -1.51
CA LEU A 62 15.14 -0.22 -1.87
C LEU A 62 15.34 -1.74 -2.04
N ALA A 63 14.28 -2.55 -1.85
CA ALA A 63 14.35 -4.01 -1.84
C ALA A 63 15.44 -4.56 -0.89
N VAL A 64 15.66 -3.89 0.25
CA VAL A 64 16.68 -4.27 1.23
C VAL A 64 16.06 -5.11 2.32
N GLU A 65 16.33 -6.41 2.27
CA GLU A 65 15.86 -7.37 3.26
C GLU A 65 16.66 -7.26 4.56
N HIS A 66 15.95 -7.00 5.66
CA HIS A 66 16.50 -7.11 7.00
C HIS A 66 15.46 -7.74 7.94
N PRO A 67 15.29 -9.08 7.88
CA PRO A 67 14.22 -9.78 8.61
C PRO A 67 14.13 -9.44 10.10
N PRO A 68 15.24 -9.30 10.87
CA PRO A 68 15.16 -8.90 12.27
C PRO A 68 14.62 -7.48 12.52
N LEU A 69 14.71 -6.60 11.53
CA LEU A 69 14.14 -5.25 11.60
C LEU A 69 12.66 -5.32 11.26
N LEU A 70 12.28 -6.02 10.18
CA LEU A 70 10.89 -6.18 9.76
C LEU A 70 10.02 -6.81 10.85
N ALA A 71 10.48 -7.91 11.46
CA ALA A 71 9.79 -8.54 12.58
C ALA A 71 9.63 -7.58 13.78
N ALA A 72 10.66 -6.78 14.06
CA ALA A 72 10.63 -5.81 15.14
C ALA A 72 9.68 -4.63 14.84
N ILE A 73 9.63 -4.18 13.59
CA ILE A 73 8.69 -3.16 13.09
C ILE A 73 7.26 -3.69 13.19
N ALA A 74 6.97 -4.90 12.71
CA ALA A 74 5.64 -5.49 12.79
C ALA A 74 5.16 -5.61 14.25
N ALA A 75 6.02 -6.08 15.15
CA ALA A 75 5.71 -6.14 16.58
C ALA A 75 5.50 -4.74 17.20
N ALA A 76 6.29 -3.73 16.81
CA ALA A 76 6.12 -2.36 17.27
C ALA A 76 4.85 -1.71 16.72
N ALA A 77 4.51 -1.99 15.48
CA ALA A 77 3.31 -1.51 14.82
C ALA A 77 2.04 -2.07 15.47
N LEU A 78 2.03 -3.36 15.77
CA LEU A 78 0.93 -4.01 16.49
C LEU A 78 0.67 -3.36 17.86
N ARG A 79 1.73 -3.07 18.63
CA ARG A 79 1.59 -2.43 19.95
C ARG A 79 1.03 -1.01 19.90
N ASN A 80 1.25 -0.31 18.79
CA ASN A 80 0.90 1.10 18.63
C ASN A 80 -0.21 1.33 17.60
N LEU A 81 -0.90 0.26 17.18
CA LEU A 81 -1.86 0.31 16.08
C LEU A 81 -2.96 1.36 16.31
N THR A 82 -3.40 1.51 17.56
CA THR A 82 -4.50 2.43 17.95
C THR A 82 -4.10 3.91 17.96
N VAL A 83 -2.81 4.22 17.92
CA VAL A 83 -2.31 5.60 17.86
C VAL A 83 -1.81 5.97 16.46
N TYR A 84 -1.86 5.05 15.50
CA TYR A 84 -1.45 5.30 14.13
C TYR A 84 -2.60 5.89 13.33
N ASP A 85 -2.28 6.83 12.45
CA ASP A 85 -3.23 7.20 11.42
C ASP A 85 -3.36 6.10 10.37
N THR A 86 -4.41 6.20 9.56
CA THR A 86 -4.70 5.19 8.53
C THR A 86 -3.58 5.05 7.50
N GLN A 87 -2.84 6.12 7.20
CA GLN A 87 -1.76 6.07 6.21
C GLN A 87 -0.55 5.30 6.74
N ALA A 88 -0.18 5.53 8.00
CA ALA A 88 0.89 4.79 8.65
C ALA A 88 0.56 3.30 8.73
N MET A 89 -0.69 2.96 9.06
CA MET A 89 -1.15 1.56 9.08
C MET A 89 -0.99 0.89 7.70
N THR A 90 -1.46 1.55 6.65
CA THR A 90 -1.46 0.96 5.31
C THR A 90 -0.06 0.89 4.70
N SER A 91 0.81 1.86 5.01
CA SER A 91 2.22 1.85 4.61
C SER A 91 2.98 0.66 5.21
N ILE A 92 2.70 0.31 6.46
CA ILE A 92 3.30 -0.85 7.13
C ILE A 92 2.81 -2.15 6.50
N ALA A 93 1.49 -2.30 6.29
CA ALA A 93 0.92 -3.46 5.61
C ALA A 93 1.52 -3.66 4.20
N TRP A 94 1.59 -2.58 3.41
CA TRP A 94 2.17 -2.60 2.07
C TRP A 94 3.65 -3.03 2.11
N ALA A 95 4.44 -2.47 3.03
CA ALA A 95 5.85 -2.78 3.10
C ALA A 95 6.10 -4.24 3.51
N LEU A 96 5.32 -4.79 4.46
CA LEU A 96 5.42 -6.20 4.84
C LEU A 96 5.05 -7.14 3.68
N ASP A 97 4.03 -6.77 2.88
CA ASP A 97 3.61 -7.50 1.67
C ASP A 97 4.71 -7.50 0.59
N VAL A 98 5.30 -6.35 0.30
CA VAL A 98 6.40 -6.23 -0.67
C VAL A 98 7.63 -7.04 -0.26
N MET A 99 7.91 -7.08 1.05
CA MET A 99 9.04 -7.81 1.62
C MET A 99 8.78 -9.30 1.83
N ARG A 100 7.59 -9.80 1.45
CA ARG A 100 7.21 -11.22 1.48
C ARG A 100 7.30 -11.89 2.86
N ASP A 101 7.10 -11.12 3.94
CA ASP A 101 7.02 -11.66 5.31
C ASP A 101 5.56 -11.99 5.64
N GLU A 102 5.06 -13.11 5.08
CA GLU A 102 3.66 -13.53 5.21
C GLU A 102 3.22 -13.70 6.67
N ALA A 103 4.09 -14.24 7.52
CA ALA A 103 3.78 -14.47 8.92
C ALA A 103 3.63 -13.15 9.70
N ALA A 104 4.54 -12.19 9.48
CA ALA A 104 4.42 -10.87 10.09
C ALA A 104 3.22 -10.09 9.54
N LEU A 105 2.96 -10.23 8.23
CA LEU A 105 1.85 -9.58 7.55
C LEU A 105 0.50 -10.08 8.05
N ASP A 106 0.26 -11.39 8.08
CA ASP A 106 -1.01 -11.96 8.55
C ASP A 106 -1.29 -11.59 10.02
N GLY A 107 -0.26 -11.67 10.88
CA GLY A 107 -0.36 -11.26 12.27
C GLY A 107 -0.66 -9.77 12.44
N TYR A 108 -0.12 -8.91 11.56
CA TYR A 108 -0.41 -7.48 11.53
C TYR A 108 -1.82 -7.17 11.01
N LEU A 109 -2.20 -7.82 9.90
CA LEU A 109 -3.43 -7.53 9.17
C LEU A 109 -4.69 -7.88 9.96
N ASP A 110 -4.68 -8.94 10.77
CA ASP A 110 -5.85 -9.29 11.57
C ASP A 110 -6.26 -8.12 12.50
N ALA A 111 -5.29 -7.57 13.23
CA ALA A 111 -5.51 -6.41 14.08
C ALA A 111 -5.77 -5.13 13.26
N ALA A 112 -5.02 -4.91 12.17
CA ALA A 112 -5.16 -3.72 11.33
C ALA A 112 -6.54 -3.63 10.66
N PHE A 113 -7.11 -4.76 10.22
CA PHE A 113 -8.45 -4.79 9.62
C PHE A 113 -9.52 -4.40 10.62
N ALA A 114 -9.48 -4.96 11.83
CA ALA A 114 -10.43 -4.61 12.89
C ALA A 114 -10.33 -3.11 13.22
N HIS A 115 -9.12 -2.61 13.48
CA HIS A 115 -8.94 -1.21 13.86
C HIS A 115 -9.31 -0.23 12.74
N PHE A 116 -8.96 -0.55 11.48
CA PHE A 116 -9.34 0.29 10.34
C PHE A 116 -10.86 0.25 10.12
N ALA A 117 -11.50 -0.90 10.29
CA ALA A 117 -12.96 -1.01 10.19
C ALA A 117 -13.70 -0.24 11.31
N GLU A 118 -13.04 0.12 12.41
CA GLU A 118 -13.62 0.96 13.46
C GLU A 118 -13.36 2.45 13.23
N THR A 119 -12.16 2.80 12.75
CA THR A 119 -11.69 4.20 12.70
C THR A 119 -11.85 4.85 11.32
N ALA A 120 -11.90 4.06 10.25
CA ALA A 120 -11.99 4.60 8.89
C ALA A 120 -13.35 5.24 8.63
N THR A 121 -13.28 6.48 8.15
CA THR A 121 -14.42 7.29 7.74
C THR A 121 -14.55 7.30 6.21
N PRO A 122 -15.70 7.72 5.65
CA PRO A 122 -15.82 7.91 4.22
C PRO A 122 -14.76 8.88 3.69
N THR A 123 -14.37 8.66 2.44
CA THR A 123 -13.49 9.54 1.68
C THR A 123 -14.09 10.95 1.56
N PRO A 124 -13.26 12.02 1.46
CA PRO A 124 -11.80 12.01 1.44
C PRO A 124 -11.13 12.02 2.82
N ARG A 125 -11.89 11.93 3.92
CA ARG A 125 -11.33 12.09 5.27
C ARG A 125 -10.35 10.96 5.61
N THR A 126 -10.77 9.72 5.39
CA THR A 126 -9.80 8.63 5.21
C THR A 126 -9.42 8.60 3.73
N SER A 127 -8.12 8.56 3.45
CA SER A 127 -7.64 8.52 2.07
C SER A 127 -8.18 7.30 1.34
N GLY A 128 -8.66 7.48 0.11
CA GLY A 128 -9.09 6.35 -0.69
C GLY A 128 -7.95 5.37 -0.99
N MET A 129 -6.69 5.82 -1.00
CA MET A 129 -5.53 4.93 -1.04
C MET A 129 -5.49 3.95 0.14
N SER A 130 -5.73 4.43 1.36
CA SER A 130 -5.75 3.58 2.55
C SER A 130 -6.89 2.54 2.47
N TRP A 131 -8.04 2.93 1.92
CA TRP A 131 -9.14 2.01 1.62
C TRP A 131 -8.74 0.95 0.58
N VAL A 132 -8.07 1.34 -0.51
CA VAL A 132 -7.60 0.43 -1.55
C VAL A 132 -6.57 -0.56 -1.01
N GLU A 133 -5.60 -0.11 -0.23
CA GLU A 133 -4.50 -0.95 0.27
C GLU A 133 -5.01 -2.04 1.22
N LEU A 134 -5.69 -1.66 2.32
CA LEU A 134 -6.20 -2.64 3.27
C LEU A 134 -7.41 -3.40 2.73
N GLY A 135 -8.26 -2.77 1.91
CA GLY A 135 -9.36 -3.44 1.22
C GLY A 135 -8.85 -4.55 0.30
N SER A 136 -7.83 -4.28 -0.52
CA SER A 136 -7.21 -5.29 -1.37
C SER A 136 -6.56 -6.42 -0.56
N ALA A 137 -5.88 -6.09 0.54
CA ALA A 137 -5.29 -7.09 1.43
C ALA A 137 -6.37 -8.00 2.07
N ALA A 138 -7.49 -7.44 2.51
CA ALA A 138 -8.61 -8.20 3.06
C ALA A 138 -9.22 -9.15 2.02
N LEU A 139 -9.32 -8.71 0.77
CA LEU A 139 -9.83 -9.52 -0.32
C LEU A 139 -8.89 -10.68 -0.70
N ALA A 140 -7.58 -10.50 -0.51
CA ALA A 140 -6.58 -11.55 -0.72
C ALA A 140 -6.55 -12.57 0.43
N ARG A 141 -7.00 -12.18 1.64
CA ARG A 141 -6.93 -12.99 2.87
C ARG A 141 -8.32 -13.19 3.50
N PRO A 142 -9.27 -13.83 2.79
CA PRO A 142 -10.66 -13.94 3.23
C PRO A 142 -10.84 -14.76 4.53
N THR A 143 -9.83 -15.53 4.93
CA THR A 143 -9.84 -16.34 6.15
C THR A 143 -9.49 -15.56 7.41
N LEU A 144 -8.93 -14.34 7.30
CA LEU A 144 -8.63 -13.51 8.47
C LEU A 144 -9.93 -12.95 9.06
N PRO A 145 -10.12 -12.98 10.40
CA PRO A 145 -11.36 -12.56 11.06
C PRO A 145 -11.90 -11.20 10.62
N GLY A 146 -11.04 -10.17 10.52
CA GLY A 146 -11.44 -8.83 10.11
C GLY A 146 -11.69 -8.64 8.61
N ALA A 147 -11.27 -9.59 7.77
CA ALA A 147 -11.24 -9.41 6.32
C ALA A 147 -12.64 -9.30 5.68
N PRO A 148 -13.65 -10.13 6.01
CA PRO A 148 -14.97 -10.05 5.37
C PRO A 148 -15.66 -8.69 5.61
N VAL A 149 -15.56 -8.16 6.83
CA VAL A 149 -16.15 -6.87 7.20
C VAL A 149 -15.46 -5.74 6.42
N LEU A 150 -14.14 -5.71 6.42
CA LEU A 150 -13.39 -4.68 5.72
C LEU A 150 -13.61 -4.74 4.21
N ALA A 151 -13.62 -5.95 3.63
CA ALA A 151 -13.89 -6.17 2.22
C ALA A 151 -15.28 -5.63 1.80
N ALA A 152 -16.30 -5.85 2.63
CA ALA A 152 -17.65 -5.33 2.38
C ALA A 152 -17.66 -3.79 2.41
N ARG A 153 -17.09 -3.18 3.45
CA ARG A 153 -17.01 -1.71 3.58
C ARG A 153 -16.23 -1.07 2.43
N PHE A 154 -15.10 -1.65 2.06
CA PHE A 154 -14.33 -1.21 0.91
C PHE A 154 -15.13 -1.32 -0.40
N GLY A 155 -15.89 -2.41 -0.55
CA GLY A 155 -16.81 -2.61 -1.66
C GLY A 155 -17.87 -1.50 -1.77
N ASP A 156 -18.44 -1.07 -0.64
CA ASP A 156 -19.42 0.02 -0.60
C ASP A 156 -18.77 1.38 -0.88
N GLU A 157 -17.63 1.67 -0.27
CA GLU A 157 -16.97 2.97 -0.31
C GLU A 157 -16.34 3.28 -1.68
N LEU A 158 -15.54 2.35 -2.22
CA LEU A 158 -14.79 2.55 -3.47
C LEU A 158 -15.12 1.49 -4.52
N GLY A 159 -15.33 0.24 -4.10
CA GLY A 159 -15.42 -0.89 -5.01
C GLY A 159 -16.52 -0.77 -6.06
N ARG A 160 -17.77 -0.61 -5.61
CA ARG A 160 -18.95 -0.50 -6.48
C ARG A 160 -18.96 0.82 -7.28
N PRO A 161 -18.69 2.00 -6.69
CA PRO A 161 -18.62 3.25 -7.46
C PRO A 161 -17.59 3.21 -8.58
N VAL A 162 -16.37 2.77 -8.28
CA VAL A 162 -15.29 2.66 -9.28
C VAL A 162 -15.63 1.64 -10.36
N LEU A 163 -16.16 0.47 -9.98
CA LEU A 163 -16.54 -0.54 -10.97
C LEU A 163 -17.65 -0.02 -11.92
N ALA A 164 -18.60 0.76 -11.41
CA ALA A 164 -19.64 1.38 -12.25
C ALA A 164 -19.04 2.38 -13.25
N LEU A 165 -18.07 3.20 -12.83
CA LEU A 165 -17.34 4.12 -13.71
C LEU A 165 -16.55 3.37 -14.79
N LEU A 166 -15.84 2.30 -14.41
CA LEU A 166 -15.10 1.47 -15.36
C LEU A 166 -16.04 0.74 -16.36
N LYS A 167 -17.20 0.27 -15.91
CA LYS A 167 -18.24 -0.29 -16.79
C LYS A 167 -18.73 0.74 -17.80
N SER A 168 -18.93 1.99 -17.37
CA SER A 168 -19.34 3.09 -18.24
C SER A 168 -18.30 3.38 -19.32
N LEU A 169 -17.00 3.30 -18.97
CA LEU A 169 -15.90 3.41 -19.92
C LEU A 169 -15.80 2.23 -20.89
N ALA A 170 -16.14 1.02 -20.44
CA ALA A 170 -16.04 -0.20 -21.26
C ALA A 170 -17.27 -0.45 -22.14
N SER A 171 -18.39 0.24 -21.88
CA SER A 171 -19.65 0.03 -22.61
C SER A 171 -19.52 0.51 -24.05
N PRO A 172 -19.77 -0.34 -25.07
CA PRO A 172 -19.83 0.12 -26.45
C PRO A 172 -20.91 1.20 -26.56
N ALA A 173 -20.63 2.28 -27.27
CA ALA A 173 -21.56 3.39 -27.40
C ALA A 173 -22.81 2.98 -28.18
N SER A 174 -23.77 2.34 -27.52
CA SER A 174 -25.08 2.06 -28.10
C SER A 174 -25.83 3.40 -28.18
N HIS A 175 -25.86 3.99 -29.37
CA HIS A 175 -26.65 5.16 -29.77
C HIS A 175 -26.06 6.57 -29.55
N ALA A 176 -24.79 6.73 -29.20
CA ALA A 176 -24.13 8.04 -29.14
C ALA A 176 -23.16 8.23 -30.32
N GLU A 177 -23.06 9.45 -30.85
CA GLU A 177 -22.10 9.82 -31.89
C GLU A 177 -20.67 9.38 -31.53
N PRO A 178 -19.83 8.98 -32.51
CA PRO A 178 -18.44 8.59 -32.26
C PRO A 178 -17.70 9.67 -31.45
N GLY A 179 -17.32 9.34 -30.21
CA GLY A 179 -16.57 10.24 -29.30
C GLY A 179 -17.36 10.83 -28.12
N GLN A 180 -18.70 10.69 -28.05
CA GLN A 180 -19.49 11.31 -26.97
C GLN A 180 -19.61 10.49 -25.68
N ASN A 181 -19.69 9.15 -25.75
CA ASN A 181 -19.98 8.31 -24.55
C ASN A 181 -18.78 8.15 -23.61
N HIS A 182 -17.57 7.96 -24.15
CA HIS A 182 -16.37 7.78 -23.33
C HIS A 182 -15.93 9.08 -22.63
N GLY A 183 -16.16 10.25 -23.26
CA GLY A 183 -15.74 11.54 -22.72
C GLY A 183 -16.45 11.91 -21.41
N ALA A 184 -17.74 11.56 -21.26
CA ALA A 184 -18.47 11.78 -20.02
C ALA A 184 -17.97 10.86 -18.90
N ALA A 185 -17.82 9.56 -19.17
CA ALA A 185 -17.30 8.59 -18.21
C ALA A 185 -15.86 8.90 -17.78
N PHE A 186 -15.01 9.33 -18.71
CA PHE A 186 -13.64 9.76 -18.42
C PHE A 186 -13.62 10.99 -17.52
N ARG A 187 -14.44 12.02 -17.81
CA ARG A 187 -14.57 13.19 -16.94
C ARG A 187 -15.05 12.83 -15.53
N MET A 188 -16.01 11.91 -15.42
CA MET A 188 -16.47 11.43 -14.11
C MET A 188 -15.36 10.73 -13.33
N LEU A 189 -14.54 9.90 -13.99
CA LEU A 189 -13.39 9.24 -13.34
C LEU A 189 -12.30 10.24 -12.96
N ALA A 190 -11.97 11.18 -13.85
CA ALA A 190 -10.97 12.23 -13.63
C ALA A 190 -11.38 13.19 -12.49
N ASP A 191 -12.68 13.36 -12.25
CA ASP A 191 -13.21 14.12 -11.13
C ASP A 191 -13.30 13.30 -9.84
N TYR A 192 -13.62 12.00 -9.94
CA TYR A 192 -13.72 11.08 -8.82
C TYR A 192 -12.37 10.83 -8.12
N ALA A 193 -11.33 10.46 -8.88
CA ALA A 193 -10.02 10.12 -8.33
C ALA A 193 -9.43 11.16 -7.35
N PRO A 194 -9.31 12.46 -7.71
CA PRO A 194 -8.78 13.48 -6.80
C PRO A 194 -9.72 13.76 -5.62
N ARG A 195 -11.05 13.73 -5.84
CA ARG A 195 -12.04 13.95 -4.77
C ARG A 195 -12.01 12.87 -3.71
N HIS A 196 -11.72 11.63 -4.09
CA HIS A 196 -11.68 10.48 -3.18
C HIS A 196 -10.26 10.15 -2.71
N ARG A 197 -9.23 10.88 -3.18
CA ARG A 197 -7.80 10.61 -2.91
C ARG A 197 -7.41 9.17 -3.31
N VAL A 198 -7.86 8.76 -4.49
CA VAL A 198 -7.56 7.48 -5.13
C VAL A 198 -6.82 7.76 -6.44
N PRO A 199 -5.52 8.07 -6.40
CA PRO A 199 -4.71 8.18 -7.62
C PRO A 199 -4.76 6.85 -8.37
N HIS A 200 -4.57 5.72 -7.69
CA HIS A 200 -4.66 4.41 -8.32
C HIS A 200 -5.46 3.40 -7.52
N LEU A 201 -5.92 2.38 -8.24
CA LEU A 201 -6.74 1.32 -7.69
C LEU A 201 -5.93 0.12 -7.18
N GLY A 202 -4.59 0.15 -7.32
CA GLY A 202 -3.71 -0.93 -6.92
C GLY A 202 -3.87 -2.19 -7.79
N LEU A 203 -2.82 -3.01 -7.89
CA LEU A 203 -2.82 -4.15 -8.80
C LEU A 203 -3.90 -5.22 -8.51
N PRO A 204 -4.09 -5.69 -7.26
CA PRO A 204 -5.05 -6.75 -6.97
C PRO A 204 -6.49 -6.33 -7.29
N PHE A 205 -6.90 -5.14 -6.85
CA PHE A 205 -8.24 -4.65 -7.13
C PHE A 205 -8.43 -4.30 -8.60
N THR A 206 -7.44 -3.67 -9.26
CA THR A 206 -7.49 -3.39 -10.70
C THR A 206 -7.69 -4.67 -11.51
N ARG A 207 -6.91 -5.72 -11.23
CA ARG A 207 -7.06 -7.04 -11.87
C ARG A 207 -8.46 -7.61 -11.70
N ARG A 208 -9.02 -7.54 -10.48
CA ARG A 208 -10.35 -8.06 -10.23
C ARG A 208 -11.46 -7.22 -10.86
N ALA A 209 -11.32 -5.90 -10.86
CA ALA A 209 -12.24 -5.00 -11.53
C ALA A 209 -12.24 -5.26 -13.05
N LEU A 210 -11.07 -5.40 -13.66
CA LEU A 210 -10.92 -5.74 -15.08
C LEU A 210 -11.47 -7.13 -15.41
N ALA A 211 -11.20 -8.13 -14.57
CA ALA A 211 -11.78 -9.47 -14.74
C ALA A 211 -13.32 -9.44 -14.71
N ASN A 212 -13.93 -8.66 -13.81
CA ASN A 212 -15.38 -8.44 -13.76
C ASN A 212 -15.94 -7.71 -15.00
N LEU A 213 -15.07 -7.06 -15.79
CA LEU A 213 -15.40 -6.42 -17.06
C LEU A 213 -15.12 -7.33 -18.26
N GLY A 214 -14.66 -8.57 -18.03
CA GLY A 214 -14.25 -9.48 -19.09
C GLY A 214 -12.87 -9.17 -19.70
N VAL A 215 -12.10 -8.27 -19.08
CA VAL A 215 -10.73 -7.94 -19.50
C VAL A 215 -9.75 -8.80 -18.71
N ALA A 216 -9.23 -9.85 -19.35
CA ALA A 216 -8.23 -10.73 -18.73
C ALA A 216 -6.84 -10.10 -18.82
N LEU A 217 -6.32 -9.61 -17.68
CA LEU A 217 -4.88 -9.44 -17.51
C LEU A 217 -4.26 -10.84 -17.37
N HIS A 218 -3.18 -11.15 -18.10
CA HIS A 218 -2.54 -12.47 -18.15
C HIS A 218 -2.63 -13.26 -16.83
N GLN A 219 -3.18 -14.48 -16.89
CA GLN A 219 -3.22 -15.38 -15.73
C GLN A 219 -1.81 -15.87 -15.37
N PRO A 220 -1.40 -15.85 -14.09
CA PRO A 220 -0.21 -16.56 -13.68
C PRO A 220 -0.50 -18.05 -13.76
N SER A 221 0.34 -18.78 -14.49
CA SER A 221 0.40 -20.24 -14.40
C SER A 221 0.68 -20.63 -12.95
N SER A 222 -0.27 -21.32 -12.31
CA SER A 222 -0.15 -22.17 -11.12
C SER A 222 1.14 -22.03 -10.27
N ALA A 223 1.31 -20.90 -9.61
CA ALA A 223 2.11 -20.69 -8.40
C ALA A 223 1.88 -19.23 -7.98
N GLY A 224 1.88 -18.94 -6.68
CA GLY A 224 1.65 -17.61 -6.12
C GLY A 224 2.76 -16.60 -6.43
N GLU A 225 3.06 -16.36 -7.70
CA GLU A 225 4.00 -15.33 -8.11
C GLU A 225 3.28 -13.99 -8.21
N TYR A 226 3.55 -13.11 -7.24
CA TYR A 226 3.48 -11.67 -7.45
C TYR A 226 4.10 -11.32 -8.82
N PRO A 227 3.62 -10.27 -9.52
CA PRO A 227 4.22 -9.81 -10.77
C PRO A 227 5.75 -9.77 -10.67
N SER A 228 6.46 -10.08 -11.77
CA SER A 228 7.93 -10.08 -11.80
C SER A 228 8.49 -8.76 -11.27
N ALA A 229 9.74 -8.76 -10.80
CA ALA A 229 10.37 -7.54 -10.32
C ALA A 229 10.28 -6.42 -11.37
N GLU A 230 10.47 -6.73 -12.67
CA GLU A 230 10.27 -5.77 -13.75
C GLU A 230 8.82 -5.29 -13.86
N LEU A 231 7.82 -6.19 -13.78
CA LEU A 231 6.41 -5.79 -13.92
C LEU A 231 5.94 -4.96 -12.72
N ARG A 232 6.51 -5.20 -11.54
CA ARG A 232 6.33 -4.33 -10.36
C ARG A 232 6.93 -2.96 -10.61
N GLU A 233 8.16 -2.89 -11.12
CA GLU A 233 8.84 -1.64 -11.47
C GLU A 233 8.08 -0.84 -12.55
N GLU A 234 7.53 -1.53 -13.56
CA GLU A 234 6.67 -0.92 -14.58
C GLU A 234 5.36 -0.39 -13.97
N CYS A 235 4.71 -1.15 -13.09
CA CYS A 235 3.51 -0.68 -12.39
C CYS A 235 3.78 0.48 -11.42
N TRP A 236 5.00 0.58 -10.88
CA TRP A 236 5.51 1.73 -10.13
C TRP A 236 5.76 2.94 -11.05
N LEU A 237 6.23 2.72 -12.27
CA LEU A 237 6.42 3.75 -13.30
C LEU A 237 5.11 4.26 -13.89
N VAL A 238 4.05 3.45 -13.95
CA VAL A 238 2.69 3.89 -14.32
C VAL A 238 2.01 4.64 -13.16
N GLY A 239 2.80 5.30 -12.30
CA GLY A 239 2.35 6.21 -11.26
C GLY A 239 1.24 7.11 -11.79
N ILE A 240 0.01 6.76 -11.42
CA ILE A 240 -1.06 7.72 -11.41
C ILE A 240 -0.67 8.70 -10.31
N TRP A 241 -0.34 9.91 -10.77
CA TRP A 241 0.12 11.04 -9.98
C TRP A 241 -0.89 11.45 -8.91
#